data_AF-A0A7V0UJY1-F1
#
_entry.id   AF-A0A7V0UJY1-F1
#
_cell.length_a   1.000
_cell.length_b   1.000
_cell.length_c   1.000
_cell.angle_alpha   90.00
_cell.angle_beta   90.00
_cell.angle_gamma   90.00
#
_symmetry.space_group_name_H-M   'P 1'
#
loop_
_entity.id
_entity.type
_entity.pdbx_description
1 polymer ?
#
loop_
_entity_poly.entity_id
_entity_poly.type
_entity_poly.pdbx_seq_one_letter_code
_entity_poly.pdbx_strand_id
1 'polypeptide(L)'
;MSTFFGIRQQAGGVMDPYGDGSGRVSNLVSPYGEPTTSSPEAEQRLASTLAAIAELKARIQTHQPRACAALEGMERMLRDSPHAFAAHLDVLARVEREVRFYQQMYAGAIERRSVECRAEIRATNSSRTASFRASTPALDRHGSIIKPEGIDTTNFEKNPLLLWAHDGYGGWFSTPSLDSIIGRVIEIRKSPEALDIKAEFLTGDINPEAEKALRMVRAKALNSVSIGFIPREIVYEVGPGNKEVPVITKSELLEVSLVPIPSNPEALATERSHQIAAA
;
A
#
# COMPACT_ATOMS: atom_id res chain seq x y z
N MET A 1 -26.37 6.21 -15.90
CA MET A 1 -26.54 7.63 -16.27
C MET A 1 -25.17 8.25 -16.38
N SER A 2 -24.83 8.67 -17.59
CA SER A 2 -23.56 9.23 -18.01
C SER A 2 -23.50 10.71 -17.65
N THR A 3 -22.33 11.20 -17.21
CA THR A 3 -21.97 12.61 -17.45
C THR A 3 -20.48 12.72 -17.72
N PHE A 4 -20.16 12.77 -19.02
CA PHE A 4 -18.96 13.37 -19.58
C PHE A 4 -19.01 14.90 -19.41
N PHE A 5 -17.88 15.53 -19.12
CA PHE A 5 -17.59 16.88 -19.62
C PHE A 5 -16.07 17.02 -19.78
N GLY A 6 -15.63 17.14 -21.04
CA GLY A 6 -14.31 17.67 -21.39
C GLY A 6 -14.43 19.13 -21.78
N ILE A 7 -13.48 19.97 -21.38
CA ILE A 7 -13.23 21.27 -21.99
C ILE A 7 -11.71 21.49 -22.14
N ARG A 8 -11.38 22.07 -23.30
CA ARG A 8 -10.09 22.41 -23.89
C ARG A 8 -9.12 23.23 -23.02
N GLN A 9 -7.84 23.08 -23.41
CA GLN A 9 -6.71 23.98 -23.16
C GLN A 9 -7.03 25.47 -23.39
N GLN A 10 -6.56 26.31 -22.47
CA GLN A 10 -6.01 27.63 -22.78
C GLN A 10 -4.68 27.80 -22.03
N ALA A 11 -3.73 28.41 -22.72
CA ALA A 11 -2.33 28.58 -22.33
C ALA A 11 -2.12 29.82 -21.44
N GLY A 12 -1.07 29.76 -20.62
CA GLY A 12 -0.29 30.93 -20.18
C GLY A 12 -0.65 31.51 -18.81
N GLY A 13 0.21 31.31 -17.83
CA GLY A 13 0.18 32.00 -16.54
C GLY A 13 0.90 31.21 -15.45
N VAL A 14 2.21 31.41 -15.32
CA VAL A 14 3.00 30.94 -14.18
C VAL A 14 2.49 31.66 -12.93
N MET A 15 1.87 30.94 -12.00
CA MET A 15 1.52 31.45 -10.67
C MET A 15 2.43 30.81 -9.64
N ASP A 16 3.26 31.66 -9.07
CA ASP A 16 4.16 31.46 -7.94
C ASP A 16 3.36 31.04 -6.69
N PRO A 17 3.62 29.86 -6.07
CA PRO A 17 2.92 29.44 -4.86
C PRO A 17 3.45 30.07 -3.57
N TYR A 18 4.38 31.05 -3.63
CA TYR A 18 4.90 31.74 -2.45
C TYR A 18 4.75 33.27 -2.58
N GLY A 19 3.50 33.74 -2.46
CA GLY A 19 3.14 35.14 -2.27
C GLY A 19 2.39 35.36 -0.95
N ASP A 20 2.68 36.49 -0.31
CA ASP A 20 2.33 36.93 1.05
C ASP A 20 0.91 36.56 1.56
N GLY A 21 0.67 36.29 2.85
CA GLY A 21 1.18 37.01 4.00
C GLY A 21 0.23 38.09 4.50
N SER A 22 -1.10 38.03 4.27
CA SER A 22 -2.13 38.55 5.20
C SER A 22 -3.57 38.36 4.68
N GLY A 23 -4.29 37.37 5.19
CA GLY A 23 -5.72 37.15 4.87
C GLY A 23 -6.43 36.42 6.01
N ARG A 24 -7.35 37.10 6.68
CA ARG A 24 -8.02 36.73 7.93
C ARG A 24 -8.63 35.31 7.92
N VAL A 25 -8.27 34.51 8.91
CA VAL A 25 -8.98 33.27 9.27
C VAL A 25 -10.32 33.65 9.92
N SER A 26 -11.41 33.47 9.18
CA SER A 26 -12.76 33.59 9.73
C SER A 26 -13.18 32.31 10.44
N ASN A 27 -13.21 32.37 11.77
CA ASN A 27 -13.88 31.54 12.76
C ASN A 27 -14.81 30.41 12.24
N LEU A 28 -14.36 29.16 12.39
CA LEU A 28 -15.22 28.01 12.65
C LEU A 28 -15.12 27.69 14.14
N VAL A 29 -16.09 28.15 14.93
CA VAL A 29 -16.23 27.78 16.35
C VAL A 29 -16.92 26.42 16.43
N SER A 30 -16.25 25.46 17.06
CA SER A 30 -16.82 24.15 17.43
C SER A 30 -17.93 24.31 18.48
N PRO A 31 -19.06 23.58 18.39
CA PRO A 31 -20.14 23.62 19.38
C PRO A 31 -19.82 22.90 20.70
N TYR A 32 -18.61 22.36 20.87
CA TYR A 32 -18.11 21.82 22.13
C TYR A 32 -16.91 22.67 22.58
N GLY A 33 -17.03 23.28 23.77
CA GLY A 33 -16.05 24.23 24.31
C GLY A 33 -14.62 23.67 24.39
N GLU A 34 -13.63 24.56 24.34
CA GLU A 34 -12.21 24.19 24.38
C GLU A 34 -11.85 23.52 25.71
N PRO A 35 -11.23 22.32 25.72
CA PRO A 35 -10.53 21.82 26.89
C PRO A 35 -9.23 22.63 27.03
N THR A 36 -9.18 23.52 28.03
CA THR A 36 -8.16 24.58 28.15
C THR A 36 -6.93 24.23 28.98
N THR A 37 -6.66 22.97 29.34
CA THR A 37 -5.39 22.62 30.01
C THR A 37 -4.81 21.28 29.56
N SER A 38 -3.57 21.30 29.07
CA SER A 38 -2.73 20.12 28.81
C SER A 38 -2.36 19.44 30.13
N SER A 39 -2.37 18.10 30.17
CA SER A 39 -1.89 17.38 31.35
C SER A 39 -0.35 17.31 31.34
N PRO A 40 0.33 17.33 32.52
CA PRO A 40 1.78 17.17 32.59
C PRO A 40 2.31 15.90 31.92
N GLU A 41 1.51 14.82 31.91
CA GLU A 41 1.81 13.58 31.21
C GLU A 41 1.84 13.77 29.69
N ALA A 42 0.88 14.51 29.15
CA ALA A 42 0.79 14.78 27.72
C ALA A 42 1.96 15.64 27.22
N GLU A 43 2.38 16.61 28.03
CA GLU A 43 3.55 17.46 27.75
C GLU A 43 4.85 16.65 27.77
N GLN A 44 5.01 15.75 28.75
CA GLN A 44 6.17 14.86 28.82
C GLN A 44 6.25 13.90 27.63
N ARG A 45 5.12 13.32 27.23
CA ARG A 45 5.03 12.43 26.06
C ARG A 45 5.31 13.15 24.74
N LEU A 46 4.83 14.39 24.60
CA LEU A 46 5.11 15.24 23.45
C LEU A 46 6.61 15.53 23.35
N ALA A 47 7.25 15.90 24.46
CA ALA A 47 8.69 16.15 24.51
C ALA A 47 9.51 14.90 24.14
N SER A 48 9.13 13.74 24.67
CA SER A 48 9.79 12.46 24.36
C SER A 48 9.63 12.08 22.88
N THR A 49 8.45 12.32 22.30
CA THR A 49 8.17 12.05 20.88
C THR A 49 9.01 12.94 19.96
N LEU A 50 9.11 14.23 20.27
CA LEU A 50 9.95 15.17 19.52
C LEU A 50 11.44 14.77 19.57
N ALA A 51 11.93 14.31 20.72
CA ALA A 51 13.30 13.82 20.84
C ALA A 51 13.55 12.57 19.98
N ALA A 52 12.62 11.62 19.96
CA ALA A 52 12.72 10.41 19.14
C ALA A 52 12.69 10.72 17.63
N ILE A 53 11.87 11.69 17.20
CA ILE A 53 11.84 12.17 15.81
C ILE A 53 13.19 12.78 15.42
N ALA A 54 13.79 13.60 16.30
CA ALA A 54 15.08 14.23 16.04
C ALA A 54 16.21 13.19 15.88
N GLU A 55 16.24 12.16 16.74
CA GLU A 55 17.23 11.07 16.66
C GLU A 55 17.09 10.28 15.34
N LEU A 56 15.86 9.92 14.97
CA LEU A 56 15.59 9.21 13.74
C LEU A 56 15.99 10.01 12.50
N LYS A 57 15.63 11.29 12.45
CA LYS A 57 16.04 12.18 11.36
C LYS A 57 17.56 12.19 11.21
N ALA A 58 18.32 12.39 12.30
CA ALA A 58 19.78 12.39 12.26
C ALA A 58 20.37 11.08 11.71
N ARG A 59 19.74 9.93 11.99
CA ARG A 59 20.18 8.61 11.53
C ARG A 59 19.89 8.32 10.07
N ILE A 60 18.80 8.85 9.53
CA ILE A 60 18.31 8.46 8.19
C ILE A 60 18.45 9.56 7.14
N GLN A 61 18.77 10.80 7.54
CA GLN A 61 18.85 11.97 6.66
C GLN A 61 19.76 11.75 5.44
N THR A 62 20.86 11.02 5.60
CA THR A 62 21.85 10.79 4.52
C THR A 62 21.45 9.69 3.53
N HIS A 63 20.56 8.77 3.91
CA HIS A 63 20.27 7.56 3.13
C HIS A 63 18.78 7.37 2.81
N GLN A 64 17.89 8.14 3.42
CA GLN A 64 16.42 8.06 3.27
C GLN A 64 15.76 9.45 3.33
N PRO A 65 16.03 10.34 2.35
CA PRO A 65 15.58 11.74 2.40
C PRO A 65 14.05 11.92 2.40
N ARG A 66 13.30 10.99 1.78
CA ARG A 66 11.82 11.03 1.80
C ARG A 66 11.24 10.69 3.17
N ALA A 67 11.80 9.70 3.87
CA ALA A 67 11.40 9.38 5.24
C ALA A 67 11.79 10.51 6.21
N CYS A 68 12.96 11.13 6.00
CA CYS A 68 13.38 12.31 6.75
C CYS A 68 12.39 13.48 6.57
N ALA A 69 11.94 13.76 5.35
CA ALA A 69 10.96 14.81 5.06
C ALA A 69 9.58 14.54 5.70
N ALA A 70 9.15 13.27 5.77
CA ALA A 70 7.92 12.89 6.47
C ALA A 70 8.04 13.15 7.99
N LEU A 71 9.16 12.76 8.59
CA LEU A 71 9.47 13.04 10.00
C LEU A 71 9.59 14.56 10.28
N GLU A 72 10.12 15.35 9.35
CA GLU A 72 10.13 16.82 9.40
C GLU A 72 8.72 17.40 9.40
N GLY A 73 7.82 16.86 8.57
CA GLY A 73 6.42 17.24 8.56
C GLY A 73 5.72 16.95 9.89
N MET A 74 5.97 15.78 10.48
CA MET A 74 5.45 15.41 11.80
C MET A 74 6.00 16.29 12.90
N GLU A 75 7.31 16.55 12.90
CA GLU A 75 7.93 17.46 13.86
C GLU A 75 7.32 18.86 13.80
N ARG A 76 7.15 19.41 12.58
CA ARG A 76 6.54 20.72 12.36
C ARG A 76 5.10 20.75 12.90
N MET A 77 4.31 19.74 12.56
CA MET A 77 2.93 19.61 13.02
C MET A 77 2.82 19.57 14.55
N LEU A 78 3.69 18.82 15.24
CA LEU A 78 3.71 18.75 16.70
C LEU A 78 4.14 20.08 17.35
N ARG A 79 5.05 20.84 16.72
CA ARG A 79 5.55 22.13 17.22
C ARG A 79 4.58 23.29 16.98
N ASP A 80 3.83 23.27 15.87
CA ASP A 80 2.91 24.35 15.49
C ASP A 80 1.62 24.36 16.33
N SER A 81 1.26 23.25 16.99
CA SER A 81 0.02 23.15 17.78
C SER A 81 0.13 22.22 18.99
N PRO A 82 1.07 22.46 19.94
CA PRO A 82 1.36 21.55 21.04
C PRO A 82 0.15 21.28 21.94
N HIS A 83 -0.71 22.28 22.16
CA HIS A 83 -1.88 22.17 23.02
C HIS A 83 -2.98 21.26 22.43
N ALA A 84 -3.11 21.19 21.09
CA ALA A 84 -4.08 20.32 20.43
C ALA A 84 -3.73 18.83 20.59
N PHE A 85 -2.43 18.51 20.56
CA PHE A 85 -1.95 17.13 20.77
C PHE A 85 -1.91 16.74 22.25
N ALA A 86 -1.61 17.70 23.13
CA ALA A 86 -1.60 17.47 24.57
C ALA A 86 -3.03 17.30 25.16
N ALA A 87 -4.04 17.92 24.56
CA ALA A 87 -5.45 17.74 24.92
C ALA A 87 -6.06 16.43 24.36
N HIS A 88 -5.45 15.85 23.32
CA HIS A 88 -5.94 14.64 22.66
C HIS A 88 -4.87 13.53 22.65
N LEU A 89 -4.68 12.88 23.80
CA LEU A 89 -3.69 11.81 24.03
C LEU A 89 -3.73 10.68 22.98
N ASP A 90 -4.89 10.40 22.37
CA ASP A 90 -5.03 9.41 21.30
C ASP A 90 -4.30 9.80 20.00
N VAL A 91 -4.26 11.10 19.70
CA VAL A 91 -3.56 11.64 18.53
C VAL A 91 -2.06 11.61 18.77
N LEU A 92 -1.60 11.96 19.97
CA LEU A 92 -0.19 11.84 20.36
C LEU A 92 0.28 10.37 20.34
N ALA A 93 -0.53 9.46 20.88
CA ALA A 93 -0.26 8.02 20.83
C ALA A 93 -0.16 7.48 19.40
N ARG A 94 -0.86 8.09 18.43
CA ARG A 94 -0.77 7.73 17.01
C ARG A 94 0.58 8.14 16.41
N VAL A 95 1.04 9.36 16.69
CA VAL A 95 2.36 9.82 16.25
C VAL A 95 3.46 8.98 16.90
N GLU A 96 3.35 8.67 18.19
CA GLU A 96 4.29 7.78 18.88
C GLU A 96 4.36 6.37 18.23
N ARG A 97 3.24 5.82 17.76
CA ARG A 97 3.23 4.53 17.06
C ARG A 97 3.97 4.61 15.72
N GLU A 98 3.81 5.70 15.00
CA GLU A 98 4.46 5.93 13.71
C GLU A 98 5.97 6.15 13.87
N VAL A 99 6.37 6.90 14.90
CA VAL A 99 7.79 7.05 15.29
C VAL A 99 8.40 5.70 15.67
N ARG A 100 7.69 4.88 16.47
CA ARG A 100 8.13 3.50 16.81
C ARG A 100 8.25 2.60 15.59
N PHE A 101 7.36 2.72 14.61
CA PHE A 101 7.46 1.99 13.35
C PHE A 101 8.75 2.33 12.60
N TYR A 102 9.08 3.62 12.47
CA TYR A 102 10.35 4.06 11.88
C TYR A 102 11.57 3.57 12.67
N GLN A 103 11.51 3.58 14.01
CA GLN A 103 12.56 3.02 14.87
C GLN A 103 12.79 1.53 14.61
N GLN A 104 11.73 0.74 14.48
CA GLN A 104 11.82 -0.70 14.23
C GLN A 104 12.27 -1.01 12.80
N MET A 105 11.77 -0.28 11.80
CA MET A 105 12.13 -0.45 10.40
C MET A 105 13.63 -0.18 10.16
N TYR A 106 14.21 0.79 10.87
CA TYR A 106 15.62 1.14 10.76
C TYR A 106 16.50 0.56 11.88
N ALA A 107 15.98 -0.40 12.66
CA ALA A 107 16.75 -1.08 13.71
C ALA A 107 17.73 -2.14 13.17
N GLY A 108 17.50 -2.68 11.95
CA GLY A 108 18.13 -3.92 11.48
C GLY A 108 18.79 -3.88 10.11
N ALA A 109 19.34 -2.74 9.67
CA ALA A 109 20.06 -2.66 8.40
C ALA A 109 21.45 -3.34 8.47
N ILE A 110 21.52 -4.67 8.62
CA ILE A 110 22.66 -5.58 8.32
C ILE A 110 22.13 -7.03 8.39
N GLU A 111 21.93 -7.66 7.23
CA GLU A 111 22.53 -8.96 6.81
C GLU A 111 21.78 -9.53 5.59
N ARG A 112 22.50 -9.64 4.47
CA ARG A 112 22.02 -10.28 3.25
C ARG A 112 22.20 -11.78 3.37
N ARG A 113 21.19 -12.57 2.99
CA ARG A 113 21.40 -13.88 2.39
C ARG A 113 20.30 -14.18 1.38
N SER A 114 20.72 -14.37 0.13
CA SER A 114 19.92 -14.89 -0.97
C SER A 114 19.47 -16.33 -0.67
N VAL A 115 18.19 -16.63 -0.88
CA VAL A 115 17.66 -18.00 -0.84
C VAL A 115 16.95 -18.28 -2.17
N GLU A 116 17.30 -19.41 -2.78
CA GLU A 116 16.69 -19.95 -3.99
C GLU A 116 15.23 -20.37 -3.74
N CYS A 117 14.36 -20.04 -4.71
CA CYS A 117 12.94 -20.38 -4.71
C CYS A 117 12.74 -21.91 -4.81
N ARG A 118 11.98 -22.49 -3.88
CA ARG A 118 11.43 -23.85 -3.99
C ARG A 118 9.91 -23.77 -3.84
N ALA A 119 9.17 -24.21 -4.86
CA ALA A 119 7.72 -24.26 -4.81
C ALA A 119 7.24 -25.29 -3.77
N GLU A 120 6.59 -24.83 -2.70
CA GLU A 120 5.82 -25.68 -1.80
C GLU A 120 4.40 -25.86 -2.33
N ILE A 121 4.11 -27.01 -2.93
CA ILE A 121 2.75 -27.38 -3.33
C ILE A 121 1.99 -27.85 -2.08
N ARG A 122 1.05 -27.03 -1.58
CA ARG A 122 0.10 -27.43 -0.54
C ARG A 122 -1.08 -28.18 -1.17
N ALA A 123 -1.67 -29.14 -0.48
CA ALA A 123 -2.81 -29.93 -1.00
C ALA A 123 -3.98 -29.00 -1.42
N THR A 124 -4.36 -29.05 -2.70
CA THR A 124 -5.32 -28.11 -3.30
C THR A 124 -6.66 -28.79 -3.56
N ASN A 125 -7.79 -28.12 -3.31
CA ASN A 125 -9.04 -28.48 -3.95
C ASN A 125 -9.05 -27.89 -5.38
N SER A 126 -8.61 -28.69 -6.35
CA SER A 126 -8.42 -28.26 -7.75
C SER A 126 -9.65 -27.59 -8.38
N SER A 127 -10.84 -27.86 -7.85
CA SER A 127 -12.09 -27.28 -8.34
C SER A 127 -12.26 -25.80 -8.01
N ARG A 128 -11.55 -25.22 -7.03
CA ARG A 128 -11.74 -23.82 -6.58
C ARG A 128 -10.55 -22.90 -6.88
N THR A 129 -9.79 -23.22 -7.92
CA THR A 129 -8.58 -22.46 -8.26
C THR A 129 -8.74 -21.57 -9.48
N ALA A 130 -7.97 -20.48 -9.53
CA ALA A 130 -7.71 -19.69 -10.72
C ALA A 130 -6.26 -19.20 -10.73
N SER A 131 -5.68 -19.06 -11.91
CA SER A 131 -4.34 -18.52 -12.11
C SER A 131 -4.39 -17.12 -12.66
N PHE A 132 -3.45 -16.30 -12.23
CA PHE A 132 -3.35 -14.90 -12.62
C PHE A 132 -1.91 -14.55 -12.92
N ARG A 133 -1.74 -13.68 -13.91
CA ARG A 133 -0.57 -12.83 -14.00
C ARG A 133 -0.75 -11.71 -12.98
N ALA A 134 0.16 -11.61 -12.02
CA ALA A 134 0.11 -10.61 -10.95
C ALA A 134 0.91 -9.35 -11.30
N SER A 135 2.02 -9.51 -12.03
CA SER A 135 2.83 -8.39 -12.51
C SER A 135 3.62 -8.77 -13.75
N THR A 136 3.89 -7.78 -14.59
CA THR A 136 4.79 -7.81 -15.76
C THR A 136 5.71 -6.59 -15.72
N PRO A 137 6.78 -6.54 -16.53
CA PRO A 137 7.60 -5.34 -16.66
C PRO A 137 6.96 -4.25 -17.55
N ALA A 138 5.65 -4.32 -17.83
CA ALA A 138 4.94 -3.24 -18.52
C ALA A 138 4.87 -1.98 -17.64
N LEU A 139 4.87 -0.81 -18.29
CA LEU A 139 4.63 0.47 -17.62
C LEU A 139 3.24 0.43 -16.96
N ASP A 140 3.21 0.59 -15.64
CA ASP A 140 1.98 0.56 -14.87
C ASP A 140 1.25 1.90 -14.89
N ARG A 141 0.02 1.91 -14.39
CA ARG A 141 -0.82 3.11 -14.35
C ARG A 141 -0.32 4.20 -13.39
N HIS A 142 0.66 3.90 -12.54
CA HIS A 142 1.34 4.86 -11.67
C HIS A 142 2.62 5.43 -12.31
N GLY A 143 2.95 5.02 -13.54
CA GLY A 143 4.12 5.49 -14.27
C GLY A 143 5.41 4.81 -13.83
N SER A 144 5.35 3.61 -13.26
CA SER A 144 6.50 2.82 -12.84
C SER A 144 6.57 1.48 -13.57
N ILE A 145 7.76 0.87 -13.56
CA ILE A 145 7.98 -0.49 -14.04
C ILE A 145 8.44 -1.33 -12.87
N ILE A 146 7.87 -2.51 -12.69
CA ILE A 146 8.27 -3.46 -11.64
C ILE A 146 8.87 -4.69 -12.33
N LYS A 147 10.14 -5.01 -12.02
CA LYS A 147 10.79 -6.21 -12.54
C LYS A 147 10.31 -7.43 -11.76
N PRO A 148 9.57 -8.38 -12.38
CA PRO A 148 8.95 -9.48 -11.62
C PRO A 148 9.96 -10.41 -10.93
N GLU A 149 11.11 -10.66 -11.57
CA GLU A 149 12.22 -11.43 -11.02
C GLU A 149 12.81 -10.83 -9.73
N GLY A 150 12.68 -9.50 -9.56
CA GLY A 150 13.15 -8.76 -8.39
C GLY A 150 12.17 -8.73 -7.22
N ILE A 151 11.00 -9.37 -7.35
CA ILE A 151 9.99 -9.43 -6.30
C ILE A 151 10.36 -10.55 -5.32
N ASP A 152 10.74 -10.17 -4.11
CA ASP A 152 10.95 -11.07 -2.98
C ASP A 152 9.58 -11.47 -2.38
N THR A 153 9.31 -12.78 -2.36
CA THR A 153 8.06 -13.38 -1.90
C THR A 153 8.20 -14.06 -0.54
N THR A 154 9.40 -14.03 0.05
CA THR A 154 9.76 -14.82 1.23
C THR A 154 8.84 -14.59 2.43
N ASN A 155 8.46 -13.33 2.71
CA ASN A 155 7.56 -13.03 3.82
C ASN A 155 6.10 -13.26 3.46
N PHE A 156 5.69 -12.98 2.22
CA PHE A 156 4.34 -13.24 1.72
C PHE A 156 3.98 -14.72 1.81
N GLU A 157 4.90 -15.62 1.44
CA GLU A 157 4.66 -17.08 1.44
C GLU A 157 4.39 -17.68 2.84
N LYS A 158 4.77 -16.97 3.91
CA LYS A 158 4.44 -17.35 5.29
C LYS A 158 2.95 -17.19 5.59
N ASN A 159 2.28 -16.22 4.96
CA ASN A 159 0.84 -15.99 5.05
C ASN A 159 0.27 -15.51 3.70
N PRO A 160 0.15 -16.40 2.70
CA PRO A 160 -0.08 -16.01 1.31
C PRO A 160 -1.57 -15.76 1.04
N LEU A 161 -2.12 -14.67 1.57
CA LEU A 161 -3.55 -14.35 1.43
C LEU A 161 -3.85 -13.82 0.02
N LEU A 162 -5.02 -14.21 -0.50
CA LEU A 162 -5.68 -13.50 -1.59
C LEU A 162 -6.76 -12.61 -0.98
N LEU A 163 -6.62 -11.31 -1.19
CA LEU A 163 -7.51 -10.30 -0.64
C LEU A 163 -8.47 -9.75 -1.69
N TRP A 164 -9.48 -9.02 -1.23
CA TRP A 164 -10.35 -8.20 -2.06
C TRP A 164 -9.92 -6.74 -1.99
N ALA A 165 -9.73 -6.11 -3.15
CA ALA A 165 -9.63 -4.65 -3.30
C ALA A 165 -8.62 -3.95 -2.37
N HIS A 166 -7.48 -4.58 -2.08
CA HIS A 166 -6.44 -4.04 -1.17
C HIS A 166 -6.92 -3.83 0.27
N ASP A 167 -8.02 -4.47 0.68
CA ASP A 167 -8.56 -4.39 2.04
C ASP A 167 -7.82 -5.35 3.00
N GLY A 168 -6.49 -5.25 3.03
CA GLY A 168 -5.63 -5.94 4.01
C GLY A 168 -5.27 -5.08 5.21
N TYR A 169 -5.39 -3.76 5.07
CA TYR A 169 -4.99 -2.76 6.07
C TYR A 169 -6.16 -1.97 6.63
N GLY A 170 -7.37 -2.17 6.10
CA GLY A 170 -8.55 -1.39 6.43
C GLY A 170 -8.52 0.00 5.81
N GLY A 171 -9.43 0.85 6.28
CA GLY A 171 -9.56 2.23 5.85
C GLY A 171 -9.09 3.21 6.92
N TRP A 172 -9.16 4.49 6.62
CA TRP A 172 -8.79 5.56 7.56
C TRP A 172 -9.56 5.50 8.89
N PHE A 173 -10.76 4.93 8.88
CA PHE A 173 -11.65 4.81 10.04
C PHE A 173 -12.06 3.36 10.35
N SER A 174 -11.43 2.36 9.72
CA SER A 174 -11.83 0.96 9.87
C SER A 174 -10.63 0.03 9.89
N THR A 175 -10.72 -1.02 10.71
CA THR A 175 -9.85 -2.18 10.58
C THR A 175 -10.23 -2.99 9.33
N PRO A 176 -9.31 -3.78 8.76
CA PRO A 176 -9.66 -4.69 7.66
C PRO A 176 -10.75 -5.68 8.11
N SER A 177 -11.63 -6.05 7.18
CA SER A 177 -12.65 -7.07 7.42
C SER A 177 -12.10 -8.48 7.18
N LEU A 178 -12.52 -9.47 7.96
CA LEU A 178 -12.21 -10.88 7.64
C LEU A 178 -12.82 -11.30 6.30
N ASP A 179 -13.92 -10.68 5.88
CA ASP A 179 -14.59 -10.97 4.61
C ASP A 179 -13.75 -10.55 3.40
N SER A 180 -12.75 -9.68 3.58
CA SER A 180 -11.82 -9.31 2.50
C SER A 180 -10.86 -10.44 2.15
N ILE A 181 -10.67 -11.42 3.04
CA ILE A 181 -9.84 -12.60 2.80
C ILE A 181 -10.66 -13.59 1.99
N ILE A 182 -10.48 -13.57 0.67
CA ILE A 182 -11.26 -14.39 -0.27
C ILE A 182 -10.58 -15.71 -0.65
N GLY A 183 -9.31 -15.88 -0.29
CA GLY A 183 -8.54 -17.07 -0.65
C GLY A 183 -7.12 -17.05 -0.16
N ARG A 184 -6.33 -17.94 -0.73
CA ARG A 184 -4.88 -18.01 -0.53
C ARG A 184 -4.17 -18.25 -1.86
N VAL A 185 -2.96 -17.73 -2.00
CA VAL A 185 -2.05 -18.10 -3.08
C VAL A 185 -1.38 -19.42 -2.72
N ILE A 186 -1.51 -20.41 -3.62
CA ILE A 186 -1.03 -21.79 -3.44
C ILE A 186 0.16 -22.12 -4.33
N GLU A 187 0.47 -21.26 -5.31
CA GLU A 187 1.63 -21.40 -6.19
C GLU A 187 2.08 -20.01 -6.66
N ILE A 188 3.38 -19.80 -6.73
CA ILE A 188 4.01 -18.59 -7.28
C ILE A 188 5.08 -19.03 -8.28
N ARG A 189 5.07 -18.44 -9.46
CA ARG A 189 6.11 -18.61 -10.49
C ARG A 189 6.64 -17.24 -10.88
N LYS A 190 7.95 -17.10 -10.84
CA LYS A 190 8.66 -15.86 -11.20
C LYS A 190 9.53 -16.11 -12.40
N SER A 191 9.49 -15.18 -13.35
CA SER A 191 10.40 -15.08 -14.49
C SER A 191 10.69 -13.61 -14.78
N PRO A 192 11.62 -13.29 -15.69
CA PRO A 192 11.83 -11.91 -16.13
C PRO A 192 10.57 -11.28 -16.74
N GLU A 193 9.70 -12.09 -17.35
CA GLU A 193 8.49 -11.65 -18.06
C GLU A 193 7.29 -11.46 -17.13
N ALA A 194 7.16 -12.25 -16.06
CA ALA A 194 5.98 -12.22 -15.21
C ALA A 194 6.20 -12.76 -13.79
N LEU A 195 5.37 -12.24 -12.89
CA LEU A 195 5.00 -12.89 -11.63
C LEU A 195 3.64 -13.52 -11.86
N ASP A 196 3.58 -14.84 -11.99
CA ASP A 196 2.35 -15.59 -12.13
C ASP A 196 2.02 -16.29 -10.80
N ILE A 197 0.73 -16.33 -10.45
CA ILE A 197 0.24 -16.96 -9.23
C ILE A 197 -0.91 -17.93 -9.54
N LYS A 198 -1.11 -18.89 -8.65
CA LYS A 198 -2.34 -19.68 -8.57
C LYS A 198 -2.98 -19.44 -7.22
N ALA A 199 -4.25 -19.07 -7.22
CA ALA A 199 -5.02 -18.86 -6.01
C ALA A 199 -6.09 -19.94 -5.84
N GLU A 200 -6.34 -20.31 -4.59
CA GLU A 200 -7.46 -21.13 -4.15
C GLU A 200 -8.43 -20.26 -3.36
N PHE A 201 -9.70 -20.24 -3.78
CA PHE A 201 -10.74 -19.46 -3.14
C PHE A 201 -11.36 -20.21 -1.95
N LEU A 202 -11.57 -19.50 -0.85
CA LEU A 202 -12.30 -20.06 0.31
C LEU A 202 -13.69 -20.51 -0.09
N THR A 203 -14.23 -21.50 0.61
CA THR A 203 -15.59 -21.99 0.42
C THR A 203 -16.61 -21.00 0.99
N GLY A 204 -17.83 -21.00 0.45
CA GLY A 204 -18.87 -20.03 0.82
C GLY A 204 -19.38 -20.15 2.26
N ASP A 205 -19.20 -21.30 2.89
CA ASP A 205 -19.45 -21.54 4.32
C ASP A 205 -18.41 -20.86 5.21
N ILE A 206 -17.18 -20.68 4.74
CA ILE A 206 -16.13 -19.93 5.44
C ILE A 206 -16.26 -18.43 5.17
N ASN A 207 -16.42 -18.05 3.90
CA ASN A 207 -16.58 -16.67 3.47
C ASN A 207 -17.50 -16.58 2.23
N PRO A 208 -18.75 -16.08 2.36
CA PRO A 208 -19.66 -15.89 1.23
C PRO A 208 -19.14 -14.96 0.13
N GLU A 209 -18.33 -13.95 0.46
CA GLU A 209 -17.72 -13.05 -0.53
C GLU A 209 -16.67 -13.77 -1.38
N ALA A 210 -15.98 -14.79 -0.83
CA ALA A 210 -15.07 -15.64 -1.61
C ALA A 210 -15.83 -16.44 -2.69
N GLU A 211 -17.01 -16.98 -2.38
CA GLU A 211 -17.84 -17.69 -3.35
C GLU A 211 -18.37 -16.75 -4.44
N LYS A 212 -18.74 -15.52 -4.07
CA LYS A 212 -19.14 -14.48 -5.03
C LYS A 212 -17.97 -14.09 -5.93
N ALA A 213 -16.78 -13.87 -5.37
CA ALA A 213 -15.57 -13.56 -6.11
C ALA A 213 -15.22 -14.67 -7.12
N LEU A 214 -15.22 -15.93 -6.70
CA LEU A 214 -14.97 -17.07 -7.58
C LEU A 214 -15.99 -17.16 -8.72
N ARG A 215 -17.28 -16.95 -8.44
CA ARG A 215 -18.34 -16.90 -9.48
C ARG A 215 -18.10 -15.78 -10.49
N MET A 216 -17.73 -14.58 -10.03
CA MET A 216 -17.39 -13.46 -10.92
C MET A 216 -16.16 -13.76 -11.77
N VAL A 217 -15.13 -14.39 -11.20
CA VAL A 217 -13.93 -14.82 -11.92
C VAL A 217 -14.28 -15.83 -12.99
N ARG A 218 -15.08 -16.86 -12.67
CA ARG A 218 -15.55 -17.88 -13.63
C ARG A 218 -16.41 -17.31 -14.74
N ALA A 219 -17.29 -16.37 -14.40
CA ALA A 219 -18.13 -15.65 -15.35
C ALA A 219 -17.35 -14.65 -16.23
N LYS A 220 -16.03 -14.50 -16.00
CA LYS A 220 -15.15 -13.49 -16.65
C LYS A 220 -15.60 -12.05 -16.41
N ALA A 221 -16.47 -11.81 -15.42
CA ALA A 221 -16.93 -10.48 -15.02
C ALA A 221 -15.88 -9.73 -14.18
N LEU A 222 -14.98 -10.47 -13.52
CA LEU A 222 -13.87 -9.94 -12.75
C LEU A 222 -12.62 -10.74 -13.10
N ASN A 223 -11.57 -10.07 -13.55
CA ASN A 223 -10.46 -10.75 -14.21
C ASN A 223 -9.08 -10.23 -13.83
N SER A 224 -8.97 -9.34 -12.86
CA SER A 224 -7.71 -8.66 -12.56
C SER A 224 -7.29 -8.85 -11.11
N VAL A 225 -5.98 -8.91 -10.92
CA VAL A 225 -5.34 -8.85 -9.62
C VAL A 225 -4.35 -7.68 -9.58
N SER A 226 -3.95 -7.28 -8.38
CA SER A 226 -2.93 -6.27 -8.16
C SER A 226 -2.07 -6.69 -6.98
N ILE A 227 -0.82 -6.24 -7.00
CA ILE A 227 0.14 -6.51 -5.92
C ILE A 227 0.33 -5.27 -5.07
N GLY A 228 0.44 -5.46 -3.76
CA GLY A 228 0.98 -4.47 -2.85
C GLY A 228 2.41 -4.87 -2.50
N PHE A 229 3.34 -3.92 -2.54
CA PHE A 229 4.77 -4.20 -2.34
C PHE A 229 5.51 -3.01 -1.75
N ILE A 230 6.68 -3.28 -1.17
CA ILE A 230 7.63 -2.25 -0.72
C ILE A 230 8.81 -2.22 -1.71
N PRO A 231 9.05 -1.09 -2.41
CA PRO A 231 10.26 -0.93 -3.22
C PRO A 231 11.52 -1.04 -2.35
N ARG A 232 12.50 -1.82 -2.80
CA ARG A 232 13.81 -1.98 -2.14
C ARG A 232 14.93 -1.36 -2.97
N GLU A 233 14.81 -1.36 -4.29
CA GLU A 233 15.75 -0.75 -5.22
C GLU A 233 14.98 -0.14 -6.39
N ILE A 234 15.31 1.11 -6.72
CA ILE A 234 14.71 1.86 -7.83
C ILE A 234 15.84 2.46 -8.66
N VAL A 235 15.81 2.22 -9.97
CA VAL A 235 16.63 2.89 -10.97
C VAL A 235 15.73 3.74 -11.87
N TYR A 236 16.28 4.75 -12.53
CA TYR A 236 15.53 5.56 -13.48
C TYR A 236 16.02 5.24 -14.89
N GLU A 237 15.09 4.87 -15.76
CA GLU A 237 15.37 4.61 -17.17
C GLU A 237 14.66 5.65 -18.03
N VAL A 238 15.24 5.98 -19.18
CA VAL A 238 14.59 6.89 -20.15
C VAL A 238 13.51 6.11 -20.87
N GLY A 239 12.25 6.40 -20.54
CA GLY A 239 11.07 5.79 -21.13
C GLY A 239 10.55 6.52 -22.38
N PRO A 240 9.39 6.09 -22.89
CA PRO A 240 8.75 6.70 -24.05
C PRO A 240 8.54 8.22 -23.87
N GLY A 241 8.90 9.00 -24.89
CA GLY A 241 8.79 10.46 -24.84
C GLY A 241 9.90 11.15 -24.05
N ASN A 242 11.05 10.49 -23.86
CA ASN A 242 12.23 11.03 -23.18
C ASN A 242 11.96 11.46 -21.72
N LYS A 243 11.06 10.73 -21.06
CA LYS A 243 10.72 10.93 -19.64
C LYS A 243 11.42 9.87 -18.80
N GLU A 244 11.96 10.26 -17.67
CA GLU A 244 12.47 9.31 -16.69
C GLU A 244 11.32 8.48 -16.11
N VAL A 245 11.50 7.17 -16.12
CA VAL A 245 10.57 6.18 -15.58
C VAL A 245 11.25 5.48 -14.41
N PRO A 246 10.67 5.48 -13.20
CA PRO A 246 11.15 4.67 -12.09
C PRO A 246 10.95 3.18 -12.40
N VAL A 247 12.05 2.45 -12.42
CA VAL A 247 12.12 1.00 -12.58
C VAL A 247 12.50 0.39 -11.24
N ILE A 248 11.55 -0.30 -10.63
CA ILE A 248 11.72 -1.02 -9.37
C ILE A 248 12.36 -2.37 -9.70
N THR A 249 13.67 -2.47 -9.50
CA THR A 249 14.47 -3.67 -9.78
C THR A 249 14.43 -4.66 -8.64
N LYS A 250 14.14 -4.22 -7.41
CA LYS A 250 13.91 -5.08 -6.24
C LYS A 250 12.75 -4.57 -5.40
N SER A 251 11.91 -5.48 -4.92
CA SER A 251 10.79 -5.17 -4.02
C SER A 251 10.48 -6.35 -3.10
N GLU A 252 9.78 -6.09 -2.01
CA GLU A 252 9.14 -7.12 -1.18
C GLU A 252 7.65 -7.16 -1.46
N LEU A 253 7.11 -8.35 -1.76
CA LEU A 253 5.68 -8.57 -1.91
C LEU A 253 5.00 -8.56 -0.54
N LEU A 254 3.98 -7.72 -0.39
CA LEU A 254 3.16 -7.65 0.83
C LEU A 254 1.83 -8.38 0.66
N GLU A 255 1.20 -8.24 -0.50
CA GLU A 255 -0.14 -8.77 -0.73
C GLU A 255 -0.42 -9.03 -2.22
N VAL A 256 -1.41 -9.88 -2.46
CA VAL A 256 -2.08 -10.01 -3.74
C VAL A 256 -3.58 -9.85 -3.54
N SER A 257 -4.19 -8.95 -4.30
CA SER A 257 -5.61 -8.65 -4.22
C SER A 257 -6.31 -8.89 -5.56
N LEU A 258 -7.49 -9.50 -5.54
CA LEU A 258 -8.43 -9.42 -6.65
C LEU A 258 -9.01 -8.01 -6.67
N VAL A 259 -8.98 -7.34 -7.83
CA VAL A 259 -9.34 -5.93 -7.96
C VAL A 259 -10.17 -5.66 -9.21
N PRO A 260 -11.06 -4.64 -9.21
CA PRO A 260 -11.74 -4.21 -10.42
C PRO A 260 -10.80 -3.59 -11.47
N ILE A 261 -9.78 -2.85 -11.02
CA ILE A 261 -8.83 -2.14 -11.88
C ILE A 261 -7.42 -2.36 -11.30
N PRO A 262 -6.51 -3.02 -12.03
CA PRO A 262 -5.15 -3.26 -11.54
C PRO A 262 -4.23 -2.06 -11.77
N SER A 263 -3.13 -1.94 -11.01
CA SER A 263 -2.05 -1.00 -11.35
C SER A 263 -1.41 -1.40 -12.68
N ASN A 264 -0.92 -2.65 -12.74
CA ASN A 264 -0.34 -3.22 -13.94
C ASN A 264 -1.48 -3.64 -14.90
N PRO A 265 -1.53 -3.10 -16.14
CA PRO A 265 -2.62 -3.37 -17.08
C PRO A 265 -2.71 -4.83 -17.57
N GLU A 266 -1.63 -5.60 -17.42
CA GLU A 266 -1.52 -6.99 -17.86
C GLU A 266 -1.75 -7.99 -16.72
N ALA A 267 -2.06 -7.51 -15.51
CA ALA A 267 -2.29 -8.34 -14.33
C ALA A 267 -3.69 -9.01 -14.34
N LEU A 268 -3.86 -9.98 -15.25
CA LEU A 268 -5.14 -10.61 -15.58
C LEU A 268 -5.15 -12.12 -15.30
N ALA A 269 -6.34 -12.72 -15.15
CA ALA A 269 -6.45 -14.17 -14.99
C ALA A 269 -6.10 -14.90 -16.29
N THR A 270 -5.24 -15.91 -16.16
CA THR A 270 -4.71 -16.74 -17.25
C THR A 270 -5.42 -18.08 -17.34
N GLU A 271 -5.85 -18.65 -16.21
CA GLU A 271 -6.57 -19.93 -16.14
C GLU A 271 -7.65 -19.90 -15.06
N ARG A 272 -8.71 -20.70 -15.23
CA ARG A 272 -9.83 -20.76 -14.27
C ARG A 272 -10.38 -22.18 -14.21
N SER A 273 -10.70 -22.65 -13.02
CA SER A 273 -11.53 -23.85 -12.85
C SER A 273 -12.92 -23.62 -13.44
N HIS A 274 -13.36 -24.53 -14.30
CA HIS A 274 -14.73 -24.51 -14.83
C HIS A 274 -15.74 -24.88 -13.73
N GLN A 275 -16.92 -24.26 -13.79
CA GLN A 275 -18.05 -24.72 -12.99
C GLN A 275 -18.49 -26.07 -13.56
N ILE A 276 -18.30 -27.15 -12.80
CA ILE A 276 -18.92 -28.43 -13.13
C ILE A 276 -20.41 -28.22 -12.91
N ALA A 277 -21.20 -28.24 -13.99
CA ALA A 277 -22.64 -28.25 -13.87
C ALA A 277 -23.02 -29.51 -13.07
N ALA A 278 -23.62 -29.33 -11.90
CA ALA A 278 -24.22 -30.45 -11.19
C ALA A 278 -25.35 -30.99 -12.09
N ALA A 279 -25.21 -32.25 -12.50
CA ALA A 279 -26.21 -32.99 -13.26
C ALA A 279 -27.34 -33.47 -12.33
#